data_AF-A0A1M6X2E2-F1
#
_entry.id   AF-A0A1M6X2E2-F1
#
_cell.length_a   1.000
_cell.length_b   1.000
_cell.length_c   1.000
_cell.angle_alpha   90.00
_cell.angle_beta   90.00
_cell.angle_gamma   90.00
#
_symmetry.space_group_name_H-M   'P 1'
#
loop_
_entity.id
_entity.type
_entity.pdbx_description
1 polymer ?
#
loop_
_entity_poly.entity_id
_entity_poly.type
_entity_poly.pdbx_seq_one_letter_code
_entity_poly.pdbx_strand_id
1 'polypeptide(L)'
;MGTTEDAKVLATIAAVPELGTPDETDVFLNAMPIADLASMWCVLQRLSRRDQTGGVWAAKLYFDHLPHAQPDRALDLALEVLRAETDKPTVMQLNDKFMLSLLYAQGAEVIDRIEAEATDNERLRWLLGGIYFGPDEPFQDRISAIADAESWQADDAARRRPKQPLDARAMSVPELARAWVEQYSKSDRDRDDNFFAMMDYERDLREEDPNRAIDLIIEILRLETNPALLSLLAAGPLEDVISMETIDRIEREAFANKRFHDLLGGVWYYRASDELKARLDALVGDNKR
;
A
#
# COMPACT_ATOMS: atom_id res chain seq x y z
N MET A 1 -4.08 -14.16 15.45
CA MET A 1 -4.06 -13.84 16.90
C MET A 1 -2.74 -13.17 17.15
N GLY A 2 -2.74 -11.85 17.32
CA GLY A 2 -1.51 -11.08 17.57
C GLY A 2 -0.90 -11.49 18.91
N THR A 3 0.41 -11.59 18.95
CA THR A 3 1.15 -11.91 20.17
C THR A 3 1.09 -10.72 21.14
N THR A 4 1.38 -10.94 22.42
CA THR A 4 1.49 -9.85 23.41
C THR A 4 2.54 -8.80 23.01
N GLU A 5 3.49 -9.18 22.16
CA GLU A 5 4.52 -8.32 21.59
C GLU A 5 3.94 -7.40 20.50
N ASP A 6 3.15 -7.94 19.57
CA ASP A 6 2.45 -7.13 18.56
C ASP A 6 1.55 -6.08 19.20
N ALA A 7 0.86 -6.42 20.29
CA ALA A 7 0.00 -5.47 21.02
C ALA A 7 0.80 -4.31 21.64
N LYS A 8 2.02 -4.58 22.14
CA LYS A 8 2.91 -3.53 22.66
C LYS A 8 3.45 -2.66 21.53
N VAL A 9 3.85 -3.26 20.41
CA VAL A 9 4.30 -2.53 19.23
C VAL A 9 3.18 -1.64 18.67
N LEU A 10 1.95 -2.16 18.58
CA LEU A 10 0.79 -1.36 18.18
C LEU A 10 0.48 -0.23 19.16
N ALA A 11 0.64 -0.47 20.47
CA ALA A 11 0.54 0.58 21.45
C ALA A 11 1.64 1.64 21.26
N THR A 12 2.87 1.24 20.93
CA THR A 12 3.95 2.17 20.57
C THR A 12 3.63 2.94 19.30
N ILE A 13 3.13 2.29 18.23
CA ILE A 13 2.72 2.97 16.98
C ILE A 13 1.57 3.95 17.23
N ALA A 14 0.58 3.56 18.03
CA ALA A 14 -0.53 4.43 18.41
C ALA A 14 -0.06 5.56 19.35
N ALA A 15 1.01 5.32 20.11
CA ALA A 15 1.65 6.28 20.98
C ALA A 15 2.80 7.04 20.32
N VAL A 16 3.14 6.79 19.04
CA VAL A 16 3.84 7.74 18.17
C VAL A 16 2.81 8.84 18.02
N PRO A 17 2.89 9.92 18.82
CA PRO A 17 1.79 10.85 18.92
C PRO A 17 1.59 11.55 17.59
N GLU A 18 0.56 12.39 17.53
CA GLU A 18 0.55 13.61 16.72
C GLU A 18 1.77 14.48 17.06
N LEU A 19 3.00 13.97 16.84
CA LEU A 19 4.23 14.74 16.90
C LEU A 19 4.02 15.88 15.94
N GLY A 20 4.20 17.10 16.43
CA GLY A 20 3.74 18.31 15.76
C GLY A 20 4.38 18.46 14.38
N THR A 21 5.48 17.74 14.13
CA THR A 21 6.20 17.69 12.87
C THR A 21 6.80 16.29 12.58
N PRO A 22 7.06 15.97 11.30
CA PRO A 22 7.84 14.77 10.91
C PRO A 22 9.19 14.65 11.63
N ASP A 23 9.89 15.76 11.86
CA ASP A 23 11.22 15.77 12.50
C ASP A 23 11.21 15.20 13.92
N GLU A 24 10.15 15.48 14.69
CA GLU A 24 9.98 14.93 16.04
C GLU A 24 9.77 13.41 16.01
N THR A 25 9.10 12.89 14.98
CA THR A 25 8.90 11.44 14.76
C THR A 25 10.23 10.75 14.49
N ASP A 26 11.03 11.33 13.61
CA ASP A 26 12.34 10.80 13.26
C ASP A 26 13.27 10.77 14.48
N VAL A 27 13.29 11.83 15.30
CA VAL A 27 14.09 11.87 16.54
C VAL A 27 13.70 10.74 17.49
N PHE A 28 12.41 10.52 17.70
CA PHE A 28 11.90 9.45 18.56
C PHE A 28 12.32 8.06 18.04
N LEU A 29 12.05 7.77 16.76
CA LEU A 29 12.33 6.47 16.16
C LEU A 29 13.84 6.21 16.00
N ASN A 30 14.65 7.24 15.79
CA ASN A 30 16.12 7.13 15.75
C ASN A 30 16.72 6.75 17.10
N ALA A 31 16.08 7.11 18.21
CA ALA A 31 16.52 6.71 19.54
C ALA A 31 16.20 5.25 19.89
N MET A 32 15.32 4.59 19.13
CA MET A 32 14.94 3.20 19.38
C MET A 32 16.07 2.21 19.04
N PRO A 33 16.21 1.11 19.79
CA PRO A 33 17.04 -0.02 19.39
C PRO A 33 16.60 -0.61 18.05
N ILE A 34 17.54 -1.11 17.25
CA ILE A 34 17.26 -1.69 15.93
C ILE A 34 16.29 -2.89 16.02
N ALA A 35 16.40 -3.72 17.06
CA ALA A 35 15.48 -4.84 17.28
C ALA A 35 14.02 -4.37 17.45
N ASP A 36 13.81 -3.27 18.19
CA ASP A 36 12.47 -2.72 18.40
C ASP A 36 11.93 -2.07 17.10
N LEU A 37 12.79 -1.41 16.32
CA LEU A 37 12.42 -0.89 15.01
C LEU A 37 12.09 -2.01 14.01
N ALA A 38 12.85 -3.10 14.00
CA ALA A 38 12.60 -4.25 13.13
C ALA A 38 11.25 -4.90 13.47
N SER A 39 10.96 -5.08 14.76
CA SER A 39 9.65 -5.57 15.23
C SER A 39 8.52 -4.63 14.81
N MET A 40 8.70 -3.31 14.97
CA MET A 40 7.75 -2.31 14.49
C MET A 40 7.52 -2.39 12.98
N TRP A 41 8.60 -2.45 12.20
CA TRP A 41 8.53 -2.56 10.75
C TRP A 41 7.74 -3.81 10.32
N CYS A 42 8.00 -4.97 10.94
CA CYS A 42 7.29 -6.22 10.64
C CYS A 42 5.79 -6.13 10.95
N VAL A 43 5.41 -5.50 12.07
CA VAL A 43 3.99 -5.31 12.42
C VAL A 43 3.29 -4.40 11.41
N LEU A 44 3.94 -3.32 10.97
CA LEU A 44 3.38 -2.40 9.97
C LEU A 44 3.05 -3.10 8.64
N GLN A 45 3.82 -4.11 8.24
CA GLN A 45 3.57 -4.87 7.00
C GLN A 45 2.29 -5.72 7.07
N ARG A 46 1.83 -6.05 8.28
CA ARG A 46 0.65 -6.91 8.50
C ARG A 46 -0.62 -6.11 8.72
N LEU A 47 -0.52 -4.80 8.87
CA LEU A 47 -1.66 -3.94 9.10
C LEU A 47 -2.56 -3.92 7.86
N SER A 48 -3.83 -4.22 8.09
CA SER A 48 -4.86 -4.03 7.08
C SER A 48 -5.00 -2.55 6.77
N ARG A 49 -5.54 -2.22 5.60
CA ARG A 49 -5.81 -0.81 5.27
C ARG A 49 -6.79 -0.16 6.24
N ARG A 50 -7.70 -0.94 6.83
CA ARG A 50 -8.68 -0.49 7.82
C ARG A 50 -8.03 -0.03 9.13
N ASP A 51 -6.85 -0.56 9.42
CA ASP A 51 -6.10 -0.30 10.66
C ASP A 51 -5.07 0.84 10.50
N GLN A 52 -5.02 1.49 9.34
CA GLN A 52 -4.12 2.62 9.11
C GLN A 52 -4.61 3.86 9.86
N THR A 53 -3.79 4.35 10.77
CA THR A 53 -4.01 5.59 11.54
C THR A 53 -2.94 6.64 11.18
N GLY A 54 -3.07 7.86 11.71
CA GLY A 54 -2.03 8.89 11.56
C GLY A 54 -0.65 8.44 12.04
N GLY A 55 -0.59 7.76 13.19
CA GLY A 55 0.67 7.21 13.73
C GLY A 55 1.27 6.10 12.83
N VAL A 56 0.43 5.26 12.22
CA VAL A 56 0.87 4.27 11.22
C VAL A 56 1.50 4.97 10.01
N TRP A 57 0.89 6.06 9.53
CA TRP A 57 1.42 6.81 8.41
C TRP A 57 2.75 7.49 8.75
N ALA A 58 2.86 8.13 9.92
CA ALA A 58 4.11 8.74 10.39
C ALA A 58 5.25 7.72 10.50
N ALA A 59 4.97 6.53 11.05
CA ALA A 59 5.95 5.45 11.14
C ALA A 59 6.36 4.91 9.75
N LYS A 60 5.40 4.76 8.81
CA LYS A 60 5.72 4.38 7.42
C LYS A 60 6.63 5.41 6.75
N LEU A 61 6.34 6.70 6.93
CA LEU A 61 7.14 7.79 6.37
C LEU A 61 8.59 7.77 6.89
N TYR A 62 8.78 7.49 8.19
CA TYR A 62 10.12 7.28 8.74
C TYR A 62 10.89 6.17 8.00
N PHE A 63 10.25 5.02 7.77
CA PHE A 63 10.90 3.91 7.07
C PHE A 63 11.13 4.18 5.58
N ASP A 64 10.31 5.03 4.95
CA ASP A 64 10.55 5.51 3.60
C ASP A 64 11.79 6.44 3.55
N HIS A 65 12.02 7.26 4.57
CA HIS A 65 13.16 8.18 4.66
C HIS A 65 14.46 7.50 5.10
N LEU A 66 14.37 6.47 5.94
CA LEU A 66 15.52 5.84 6.59
C LEU A 66 16.64 5.41 5.61
N PRO A 67 16.34 4.74 4.47
CA PRO A 67 17.36 4.41 3.47
C PRO A 67 18.13 5.59 2.89
N HIS A 68 17.50 6.77 2.83
CA HIS A 68 18.11 7.98 2.29
C HIS A 68 18.95 8.71 3.34
N ALA A 69 18.46 8.75 4.58
CA ALA A 69 19.04 9.56 5.65
C ALA A 69 20.14 8.85 6.45
N GLN A 70 20.00 7.53 6.66
CA GLN A 70 20.91 6.74 7.51
C GLN A 70 21.12 5.34 6.89
N PRO A 71 21.88 5.23 5.79
CA PRO A 71 21.99 3.97 5.03
C PRO A 71 22.52 2.78 5.84
N ASP A 72 23.51 2.99 6.72
CA ASP A 72 24.02 1.92 7.58
C ASP A 72 22.95 1.40 8.55
N ARG A 73 22.16 2.33 9.12
CA ARG A 73 21.06 2.01 10.02
C ARG A 73 19.93 1.28 9.28
N ALA A 74 19.67 1.67 8.04
CA ALA A 74 18.72 0.99 7.17
C ALA A 74 19.16 -0.45 6.88
N LEU A 75 20.44 -0.66 6.57
CA LEU A 75 20.99 -2.00 6.37
C LEU A 75 20.94 -2.83 7.67
N ASP A 76 21.27 -2.24 8.81
CA ASP A 76 21.13 -2.89 10.13
C ASP A 76 19.69 -3.35 10.38
N LEU A 77 18.71 -2.51 10.06
CA LEU A 77 17.30 -2.86 10.15
C LEU A 77 16.95 -4.06 9.27
N ALA A 78 17.37 -4.05 8.01
CA ALA A 78 17.09 -5.15 7.08
C ALA A 78 17.72 -6.48 7.55
N LEU A 79 18.96 -6.44 8.04
CA LEU A 79 19.65 -7.59 8.60
C LEU A 79 18.96 -8.10 9.87
N GLU A 80 18.48 -7.21 10.74
CA GLU A 80 17.74 -7.57 11.94
C GLU A 80 16.38 -8.21 11.60
N VAL A 81 15.64 -7.66 10.63
CA VAL A 81 14.41 -8.27 10.13
C VAL A 81 14.69 -9.67 9.57
N LEU A 82 15.75 -9.84 8.77
CA LEU A 82 16.15 -11.16 8.25
C LEU A 82 16.49 -12.14 9.38
N ARG A 83 17.03 -11.66 10.50
CA ARG A 83 17.37 -12.49 11.66
C ARG A 83 16.14 -12.89 12.47
N ALA A 84 15.22 -11.95 12.72
CA ALA A 84 14.12 -12.13 13.67
C ALA A 84 12.81 -12.62 13.04
N GLU A 85 12.51 -12.22 11.81
CA GLU A 85 11.26 -12.56 11.13
C GLU A 85 11.40 -13.86 10.34
N THR A 86 10.39 -14.72 10.33
CA THR A 86 10.40 -15.98 9.56
C THR A 86 9.30 -16.04 8.50
N ASP A 87 8.30 -15.17 8.60
CA ASP A 87 7.25 -15.02 7.61
C ASP A 87 7.79 -14.41 6.32
N LYS A 88 8.07 -15.25 5.31
CA LYS A 88 8.61 -14.82 4.02
C LYS A 88 7.84 -13.64 3.41
N PRO A 89 6.48 -13.64 3.32
CA PRO A 89 5.74 -12.50 2.80
C PRO A 89 6.06 -11.17 3.49
N THR A 90 6.25 -11.17 4.81
CA THR A 90 6.66 -9.98 5.58
C THR A 90 8.07 -9.53 5.17
N VAL A 91 9.03 -10.47 5.14
CA VAL A 91 10.42 -10.16 4.75
C VAL A 91 10.52 -9.63 3.32
N MET A 92 9.73 -10.17 2.38
CA MET A 92 9.69 -9.70 0.99
C MET A 92 9.26 -8.24 0.85
N GLN A 93 8.57 -7.65 1.84
CA GLN A 93 8.26 -6.22 1.81
C GLN A 93 9.53 -5.35 1.91
N LEU A 94 10.66 -5.89 2.35
CA LEU A 94 11.95 -5.20 2.24
C LEU A 94 12.33 -4.95 0.77
N ASN A 95 11.91 -5.81 -0.17
CA ASN A 95 12.18 -5.64 -1.59
C ASN A 95 11.29 -4.59 -2.27
N ASP A 96 10.10 -4.30 -1.76
CA ASP A 96 9.14 -3.41 -2.45
C ASP A 96 9.69 -1.99 -2.58
N LYS A 97 10.05 -1.36 -1.46
CA LYS A 97 10.62 0.00 -1.46
C LYS A 97 11.91 0.11 -0.66
N PHE A 98 12.05 -0.63 0.43
CA PHE A 98 13.09 -0.34 1.41
C PHE A 98 14.51 -0.58 0.86
N MET A 99 14.80 -1.81 0.41
CA MET A 99 16.11 -2.18 -0.15
C MET A 99 16.36 -1.53 -1.51
N LEU A 100 15.32 -1.36 -2.33
CA LEU A 100 15.44 -0.64 -3.60
C LEU A 100 15.81 0.83 -3.38
N SER A 101 15.14 1.53 -2.46
CA SER A 101 15.50 2.91 -2.09
C SER A 101 16.90 3.00 -1.50
N LEU A 102 17.32 2.04 -0.67
CA LEU A 102 18.67 2.01 -0.11
C LEU A 102 19.74 1.92 -1.21
N LEU A 103 19.58 0.98 -2.12
CA LEU A 103 20.54 0.76 -3.20
C LEU A 103 20.51 1.88 -4.25
N TYR A 104 19.33 2.42 -4.56
CA TYR A 104 19.21 3.54 -5.49
C TYR A 104 19.82 4.82 -4.92
N ALA A 105 19.58 5.12 -3.65
CA ALA A 105 20.06 6.34 -3.03
C ALA A 105 21.53 6.27 -2.57
N GLN A 106 21.93 5.12 -2.01
CA GLN A 106 23.18 4.96 -1.27
C GLN A 106 23.94 3.68 -1.66
N GLY A 107 23.64 3.08 -2.81
CA GLY A 107 24.25 1.82 -3.24
C GLY A 107 25.77 1.84 -3.23
N ALA A 108 26.40 2.94 -3.65
CA ALA A 108 27.85 3.09 -3.63
C ALA A 108 28.44 3.01 -2.21
N GLU A 109 27.70 3.44 -1.19
CA GLU A 109 28.15 3.45 0.20
C GLU A 109 27.99 2.07 0.86
N VAL A 110 26.91 1.33 0.52
CA VAL A 110 26.55 0.10 1.24
C VAL A 110 26.89 -1.20 0.51
N ILE A 111 27.19 -1.15 -0.79
CA ILE A 111 27.31 -2.37 -1.62
C ILE A 111 28.43 -3.31 -1.13
N ASP A 112 29.59 -2.78 -0.75
CA ASP A 112 30.72 -3.59 -0.27
C ASP A 112 30.35 -4.31 1.04
N ARG A 113 29.57 -3.65 1.90
CA ARG A 113 29.05 -4.23 3.13
C ARG A 113 27.99 -5.29 2.85
N ILE A 114 27.08 -5.06 1.90
CA ILE A 114 26.09 -6.05 1.47
C ILE A 114 26.76 -7.32 0.97
N GLU A 115 27.80 -7.21 0.14
CA GLU A 115 28.57 -8.36 -0.35
C GLU A 115 29.26 -9.12 0.77
N ALA A 116 29.86 -8.41 1.74
CA ALA A 116 30.49 -9.02 2.89
C ALA A 116 29.48 -9.80 3.75
N GLU A 117 28.36 -9.18 4.11
CA GLU A 117 27.28 -9.81 4.89
C GLU A 117 26.66 -11.00 4.13
N ALA A 118 26.55 -10.90 2.80
CA ALA A 118 25.96 -11.95 1.97
C ALA A 118 26.84 -13.20 1.84
N THR A 119 28.12 -13.16 2.25
CA THR A 119 29.02 -14.32 2.16
C THR A 119 28.50 -15.51 2.97
N ASP A 120 28.04 -15.25 4.20
CA ASP A 120 27.57 -16.30 5.12
C ASP A 120 26.07 -16.17 5.46
N ASN A 121 25.34 -15.28 4.77
CA ASN A 121 23.92 -15.03 5.02
C ASN A 121 23.04 -15.47 3.84
N GLU A 122 22.58 -16.73 3.88
CA GLU A 122 21.65 -17.29 2.89
C GLU A 122 20.35 -16.49 2.76
N ARG A 123 19.86 -15.94 3.87
CA ARG A 123 18.61 -15.17 3.88
C ARG A 123 18.77 -13.81 3.20
N LEU A 124 19.93 -13.19 3.33
CA LEU A 124 20.26 -11.97 2.60
C LEU A 124 20.40 -12.28 1.10
N ARG A 125 21.12 -13.35 0.72
CA ARG A 125 21.21 -13.76 -0.69
C ARG A 125 19.83 -14.01 -1.31
N TRP A 126 18.94 -14.70 -0.59
CA TRP A 126 17.55 -14.87 -0.99
C TRP A 126 16.83 -13.52 -1.14
N LEU A 127 16.92 -12.61 -0.16
CA LEU A 127 16.29 -11.30 -0.25
C LEU A 127 16.80 -10.50 -1.46
N LEU A 128 18.10 -10.53 -1.73
CA LEU A 128 18.71 -9.87 -2.88
C LEU A 128 18.20 -10.42 -4.22
N GLY A 129 17.69 -11.65 -4.25
CA GLY A 129 17.01 -12.25 -5.41
C GLY A 129 15.78 -11.48 -5.88
N GLY A 130 15.16 -10.69 -5.00
CA GLY A 130 14.04 -9.80 -5.32
C GLY A 130 14.45 -8.40 -5.78
N ILE A 131 15.74 -8.09 -5.81
CA ILE A 131 16.23 -6.79 -6.26
C ILE A 131 16.48 -6.85 -7.77
N TYR A 132 15.74 -6.04 -8.50
CA TYR A 132 15.90 -5.90 -9.94
C TYR A 132 15.98 -4.43 -10.32
N PHE A 133 17.07 -4.06 -10.98
CA PHE A 133 17.28 -2.74 -11.53
C PHE A 133 17.08 -2.72 -13.04
N GLY A 134 16.98 -1.51 -13.62
CA GLY A 134 17.14 -1.34 -15.05
C GLY A 134 18.53 -1.81 -15.52
N PRO A 135 18.68 -2.14 -16.82
CA PRO A 135 19.90 -2.76 -17.37
C PRO A 135 21.17 -1.89 -17.25
N ASP A 136 21.03 -0.61 -16.95
CA ASP A 136 22.14 0.36 -16.90
C ASP A 136 22.57 0.72 -15.46
N GLU A 137 22.00 0.08 -14.43
CA GLU A 137 22.33 0.39 -13.04
C GLU A 137 23.65 -0.26 -12.60
N PRO A 138 24.57 0.49 -11.98
CA PRO A 138 25.96 0.06 -11.73
C PRO A 138 26.09 -1.09 -10.73
N PHE A 139 25.03 -1.40 -9.98
CA PHE A 139 25.03 -2.43 -8.95
C PHE A 139 24.34 -3.74 -9.40
N GLN A 140 23.67 -3.74 -10.56
CA GLN A 140 22.89 -4.89 -11.01
C GLN A 140 23.74 -6.16 -11.13
N ASP A 141 24.91 -6.07 -11.75
CA ASP A 141 25.82 -7.21 -11.93
C ASP A 141 26.34 -7.74 -10.59
N ARG A 142 26.67 -6.82 -9.66
CA ARG A 142 27.20 -7.16 -8.33
C ARG A 142 26.16 -7.88 -7.49
N ILE A 143 24.94 -7.34 -7.44
CA ILE A 143 23.82 -7.98 -6.74
C ILE A 143 23.48 -9.33 -7.39
N SER A 144 23.40 -9.40 -8.73
CA SER A 144 23.09 -10.63 -9.45
C SER A 144 24.12 -11.74 -9.21
N ALA A 145 25.39 -11.39 -8.95
CA ALA A 145 26.44 -12.36 -8.67
C ALA A 145 26.30 -13.08 -7.32
N ILE A 146 25.60 -12.48 -6.35
CA ILE A 146 25.43 -13.02 -4.99
C ILE A 146 23.99 -13.42 -4.66
N ALA A 147 23.02 -12.96 -5.45
CA ALA A 147 21.60 -13.16 -5.20
C ALA A 147 21.14 -14.60 -5.52
N ASP A 148 20.23 -15.11 -4.71
CA ASP A 148 19.45 -16.33 -5.00
C ASP A 148 18.10 -15.94 -5.61
N ALA A 149 18.15 -15.50 -6.87
CA ALA A 149 16.97 -15.04 -7.61
C ALA A 149 15.96 -16.17 -7.87
N GLU A 150 16.43 -17.39 -8.10
CA GLU A 150 15.55 -18.53 -8.41
C GLU A 150 14.66 -18.87 -7.20
N SER A 151 15.24 -19.02 -6.02
CA SER A 151 14.46 -19.32 -4.81
C SER A 151 13.51 -18.18 -4.46
N TRP A 152 13.95 -16.94 -4.58
CA TRP A 152 13.09 -15.78 -4.31
C TRP A 152 11.90 -15.73 -5.29
N GLN A 153 12.14 -15.91 -6.59
CA GLN A 153 11.09 -15.91 -7.60
C GLN A 153 10.09 -17.05 -7.40
N ALA A 154 10.55 -18.23 -6.97
CA ALA A 154 9.66 -19.33 -6.63
C ALA A 154 8.72 -18.99 -5.46
N ASP A 155 9.25 -18.33 -4.42
CA ASP A 155 8.45 -17.86 -3.29
C ASP A 155 7.50 -16.72 -3.67
N ASP A 156 7.93 -15.76 -4.51
CA ASP A 156 7.05 -14.67 -4.98
C ASP A 156 5.90 -15.21 -5.84
N ALA A 157 6.21 -16.12 -6.77
CA ALA A 157 5.20 -16.78 -7.58
C ALA A 157 4.19 -17.56 -6.72
N ALA A 158 4.66 -18.25 -5.69
CA ALA A 158 3.79 -18.95 -4.74
C ALA A 158 2.92 -17.99 -3.93
N ARG A 159 3.48 -16.87 -3.46
CA ARG A 159 2.77 -15.81 -2.71
C ARG A 159 1.68 -15.14 -3.55
N ARG A 160 1.99 -14.83 -4.81
CA ARG A 160 1.09 -14.14 -5.73
C ARG A 160 -0.07 -15.01 -6.19
N ARG A 161 0.07 -16.33 -6.15
CA ARG A 161 -0.97 -17.25 -6.61
C ARG A 161 -2.20 -17.22 -5.68
N PRO A 162 -3.36 -16.76 -6.13
CA PRO A 162 -4.56 -16.77 -5.30
C PRO A 162 -5.04 -18.20 -5.06
N LYS A 163 -5.57 -18.45 -3.85
CA LYS A 163 -6.21 -19.75 -3.51
C LYS A 163 -7.41 -20.03 -4.40
N GLN A 164 -8.18 -18.99 -4.70
CA GLN A 164 -9.34 -19.04 -5.57
C GLN A 164 -9.30 -17.79 -6.46
N PRO A 165 -8.96 -17.94 -7.75
CA PRO A 165 -8.93 -16.82 -8.69
C PRO A 165 -10.29 -16.14 -8.79
N LEU A 166 -10.31 -14.81 -8.78
CA LEU A 166 -11.53 -14.02 -9.00
C LEU A 166 -11.90 -14.02 -10.48
N ASP A 167 -13.18 -14.28 -10.76
CA ASP A 167 -13.81 -13.98 -12.06
C ASP A 167 -14.78 -12.81 -11.87
N ALA A 168 -14.22 -11.60 -11.79
CA ALA A 168 -14.98 -10.39 -11.50
C ALA A 168 -16.04 -10.09 -12.57
N ARG A 169 -15.79 -10.47 -13.84
CA ARG A 169 -16.73 -10.27 -14.96
C ARG A 169 -18.02 -11.07 -14.75
N ALA A 170 -17.94 -12.27 -14.20
CA ALA A 170 -19.09 -13.14 -13.92
C ALA A 170 -19.84 -12.79 -12.63
N MET A 171 -19.31 -11.94 -11.76
CA MET A 171 -19.91 -11.60 -10.47
C MET A 171 -21.09 -10.64 -10.60
N SER A 172 -22.12 -10.86 -9.77
CA SER A 172 -23.13 -9.84 -9.51
C SER A 172 -22.53 -8.65 -8.76
N VAL A 173 -23.18 -7.49 -8.82
CA VAL A 173 -22.71 -6.28 -8.11
C VAL A 173 -22.51 -6.51 -6.61
N PRO A 174 -23.40 -7.19 -5.86
CA PRO A 174 -23.17 -7.50 -4.45
C PRO A 174 -22.00 -8.45 -4.18
N GLU A 175 -21.73 -9.40 -5.06
CA GLU A 175 -20.57 -10.29 -4.94
C GLU A 175 -19.28 -9.54 -5.20
N LEU A 176 -19.28 -8.73 -6.26
CA LEU A 176 -18.16 -7.87 -6.63
C LEU A 176 -17.83 -6.86 -5.52
N ALA A 177 -18.83 -6.25 -4.90
CA ALA A 177 -18.63 -5.32 -3.79
C ALA A 177 -18.00 -6.01 -2.56
N ARG A 178 -18.38 -7.26 -2.25
CA ARG A 178 -17.73 -8.03 -1.17
C ARG A 178 -16.29 -8.37 -1.51
N ALA A 179 -16.05 -8.84 -2.74
CA ALA A 179 -14.71 -9.15 -3.22
C ALA A 179 -13.82 -7.90 -3.20
N TRP A 180 -14.35 -6.74 -3.61
CA TRP A 180 -13.68 -5.46 -3.54
C TRP A 180 -13.25 -5.13 -2.11
N VAL A 181 -14.20 -5.16 -1.16
CA VAL A 181 -13.92 -4.86 0.25
C VAL A 181 -12.85 -5.81 0.81
N GLU A 182 -12.92 -7.10 0.47
CA GLU A 182 -11.92 -8.08 0.88
C GLU A 182 -10.53 -7.77 0.30
N GLN A 183 -10.41 -7.57 -1.02
CA GLN A 183 -9.12 -7.34 -1.68
C GLN A 183 -8.47 -6.03 -1.22
N TYR A 184 -9.25 -4.96 -1.11
CA TYR A 184 -8.73 -3.65 -0.74
C TYR A 184 -8.45 -3.50 0.76
N SER A 185 -9.05 -4.36 1.60
CA SER A 185 -8.74 -4.40 3.04
C SER A 185 -7.39 -5.05 3.35
N LYS A 186 -6.91 -5.97 2.49
CA LYS A 186 -5.64 -6.68 2.71
C LYS A 186 -4.46 -5.71 2.88
N SER A 187 -3.53 -6.10 3.75
CA SER A 187 -2.21 -5.46 3.85
C SER A 187 -1.46 -5.62 2.51
N ASP A 188 -0.48 -4.76 2.23
CA ASP A 188 0.33 -4.88 1.01
C ASP A 188 1.03 -6.25 0.92
N ARG A 189 1.44 -6.78 2.10
CA ARG A 189 1.98 -8.13 2.27
C ARG A 189 1.06 -9.24 1.79
N ASP A 190 -0.24 -9.13 2.10
CA ASP A 190 -1.23 -10.18 1.89
C ASP A 190 -1.92 -10.13 0.52
N ARG A 191 -1.56 -9.17 -0.33
CA ARG A 191 -2.07 -9.05 -1.69
C ARG A 191 -1.48 -10.13 -2.60
N ASP A 192 -2.37 -10.79 -3.31
CA ASP A 192 -2.13 -11.78 -4.36
C ASP A 192 -2.66 -11.25 -5.70
N ASP A 193 -2.58 -12.05 -6.76
CA ASP A 193 -3.00 -11.63 -8.10
C ASP A 193 -4.50 -11.32 -8.21
N ASN A 194 -5.32 -11.71 -7.23
CA ASN A 194 -6.72 -11.28 -7.15
C ASN A 194 -6.85 -9.77 -6.93
N PHE A 195 -5.93 -9.13 -6.22
CA PHE A 195 -5.94 -7.68 -6.05
C PHE A 195 -5.73 -6.98 -7.40
N PHE A 196 -4.76 -7.44 -8.20
CA PHE A 196 -4.49 -6.88 -9.52
C PHE A 196 -5.62 -7.17 -10.52
N ALA A 197 -6.19 -8.38 -10.49
CA ALA A 197 -7.34 -8.72 -11.32
C ALA A 197 -8.57 -7.85 -11.01
N MET A 198 -8.80 -7.52 -9.73
CA MET A 198 -9.85 -6.58 -9.33
C MET A 198 -9.56 -5.16 -9.85
N MET A 199 -8.33 -4.67 -9.68
CA MET A 199 -7.92 -3.34 -10.18
C MET A 199 -8.09 -3.20 -11.70
N ASP A 200 -7.66 -4.21 -12.47
CA ASP A 200 -7.79 -4.22 -13.92
C ASP A 200 -9.26 -4.25 -14.34
N TYR A 201 -10.06 -5.11 -13.72
CA TYR A 201 -11.49 -5.17 -14.02
C TYR A 201 -12.21 -3.86 -13.65
N GLU A 202 -11.87 -3.23 -12.53
CA GLU A 202 -12.43 -1.94 -12.15
C GLU A 202 -12.10 -0.85 -13.18
N ARG A 203 -10.86 -0.80 -13.68
CA ARG A 203 -10.48 0.16 -14.73
C ARG A 203 -11.33 -0.07 -15.98
N ASP A 204 -11.39 -1.31 -16.45
CA ASP A 204 -12.18 -1.66 -17.63
C ASP A 204 -13.67 -1.35 -17.43
N LEU A 205 -14.23 -1.64 -16.25
CA LEU A 205 -15.64 -1.43 -15.92
C LEU A 205 -16.04 0.06 -16.03
N ARG A 206 -15.16 0.98 -15.65
CA ARG A 206 -15.45 2.42 -15.72
C ARG A 206 -15.53 2.94 -17.14
N GLU A 207 -14.79 2.33 -18.06
CA GLU A 207 -14.80 2.67 -19.49
C GLU A 207 -15.94 1.95 -20.23
N GLU A 208 -16.15 0.66 -19.94
CA GLU A 208 -17.11 -0.21 -20.63
C GLU A 208 -18.56 0.01 -20.16
N ASP A 209 -18.78 0.19 -18.85
CA ASP A 209 -20.11 0.34 -18.23
C ASP A 209 -20.06 1.26 -16.99
N PRO A 210 -19.96 2.59 -17.19
CA PRO A 210 -19.93 3.57 -16.11
C PRO A 210 -21.13 3.46 -15.16
N ASN A 211 -22.27 3.00 -15.68
CA ASN A 211 -23.48 2.81 -14.90
C ASN A 211 -23.34 1.68 -13.90
N ARG A 212 -22.80 0.53 -14.31
CA ARG A 212 -22.52 -0.59 -13.39
C ARG A 212 -21.38 -0.25 -12.43
N ALA A 213 -20.41 0.56 -12.82
CA ALA A 213 -19.40 1.09 -11.91
C ALA A 213 -20.03 1.94 -10.79
N ILE A 214 -21.00 2.81 -11.11
CA ILE A 214 -21.76 3.56 -10.10
C ILE A 214 -22.54 2.62 -9.17
N ASP A 215 -23.19 1.58 -9.70
CA ASP A 215 -23.88 0.57 -8.87
C ASP A 215 -22.92 -0.14 -7.91
N LEU A 216 -21.72 -0.47 -8.36
CA LEU A 216 -20.67 -1.04 -7.51
C LEU A 216 -20.27 -0.09 -6.38
N ILE A 217 -20.02 1.18 -6.68
CA ILE A 217 -19.64 2.19 -5.66
C ILE A 217 -20.73 2.31 -4.59
N ILE A 218 -22.00 2.36 -4.99
CA ILE A 218 -23.14 2.45 -4.07
C ILE A 218 -23.25 1.20 -3.21
N GLU A 219 -23.07 0.01 -3.79
CA GLU A 219 -23.13 -1.25 -3.06
C GLU A 219 -21.95 -1.40 -2.09
N ILE A 220 -20.73 -0.97 -2.45
CA ILE A 220 -19.60 -0.94 -1.53
C ILE A 220 -19.88 0.02 -0.37
N LEU A 221 -20.39 1.22 -0.65
CA LEU A 221 -20.81 2.16 0.39
C LEU A 221 -21.84 1.54 1.34
N ARG A 222 -22.73 0.67 0.85
CA ARG A 222 -23.70 -0.04 1.70
C ARG A 222 -23.02 -1.03 2.66
N LEU A 223 -21.94 -1.69 2.22
CA LEU A 223 -21.25 -2.75 2.96
C LEU A 223 -20.15 -2.23 3.92
N GLU A 224 -19.47 -1.16 3.55
CA GLU A 224 -18.27 -0.66 4.24
C GLU A 224 -18.52 0.73 4.84
N THR A 225 -17.94 1.01 6.01
CA THR A 225 -18.00 2.32 6.69
C THR A 225 -16.62 2.89 7.04
N ASN A 226 -15.55 2.11 6.88
CA ASN A 226 -14.20 2.52 7.21
C ASN A 226 -13.72 3.65 6.27
N PRO A 227 -13.38 4.85 6.80
CA PRO A 227 -13.04 6.00 5.98
C PRO A 227 -11.74 5.82 5.18
N ALA A 228 -10.77 5.06 5.69
CA ALA A 228 -9.52 4.79 4.98
C ALA A 228 -9.70 3.87 3.76
N LEU A 229 -10.74 3.02 3.78
CA LEU A 229 -11.11 2.21 2.63
C LEU A 229 -11.97 3.01 1.64
N LEU A 230 -12.95 3.76 2.15
CA LEU A 230 -13.86 4.55 1.31
C LEU A 230 -13.15 5.71 0.59
N SER A 231 -12.05 6.24 1.12
CA SER A 231 -11.25 7.24 0.41
C SER A 231 -10.72 6.74 -0.94
N LEU A 232 -10.50 5.42 -1.09
CA LEU A 232 -10.10 4.81 -2.35
C LEU A 232 -11.22 4.74 -3.39
N LEU A 233 -12.49 4.86 -2.98
CA LEU A 233 -13.59 4.99 -3.93
C LEU A 233 -13.69 6.42 -4.44
N ALA A 234 -13.44 7.40 -3.58
CA ALA A 234 -13.43 8.81 -3.96
C ALA A 234 -12.24 9.10 -4.90
N ALA A 235 -11.03 8.73 -4.49
CA ALA A 235 -9.81 8.89 -5.28
C ALA A 235 -9.65 7.70 -6.25
N GLY A 236 -10.03 7.90 -7.52
CA GLY A 236 -10.01 6.88 -8.57
C GLY A 236 -11.41 6.52 -9.08
N PRO A 237 -12.10 5.48 -8.55
CA PRO A 237 -13.29 4.94 -9.19
C PRO A 237 -14.42 5.96 -9.40
N LEU A 238 -14.73 6.78 -8.40
CA LEU A 238 -15.77 7.80 -8.54
C LEU A 238 -15.32 8.98 -9.42
N GLU A 239 -14.06 9.41 -9.31
CA GLU A 239 -13.46 10.42 -10.19
C GLU A 239 -13.57 10.05 -11.67
N ASP A 240 -13.21 8.81 -11.98
CA ASP A 240 -13.12 8.31 -13.35
C ASP A 240 -14.50 8.13 -14.01
N VAL A 241 -15.55 7.85 -13.24
CA VAL A 241 -16.93 7.72 -13.78
C VAL A 241 -17.67 9.04 -13.86
N ILE A 242 -17.17 10.12 -13.25
CA ILE A 242 -17.81 11.44 -13.31
C ILE A 242 -17.56 12.06 -14.69
N SER A 243 -18.63 12.18 -15.48
CA SER A 243 -18.60 12.82 -16.79
C SER A 243 -19.94 13.52 -17.06
N MET A 244 -20.02 14.27 -18.16
CA MET A 244 -21.30 14.84 -18.60
C MET A 244 -22.36 13.78 -18.93
N GLU A 245 -21.96 12.55 -19.22
CA GLU A 245 -22.88 11.45 -19.52
C GLU A 245 -23.49 10.82 -18.26
N THR A 246 -22.78 10.89 -17.13
CA THR A 246 -23.17 10.26 -15.86
C THR A 246 -23.64 11.24 -14.79
N ILE A 247 -23.35 12.53 -14.94
CA ILE A 247 -23.59 13.56 -13.92
C ILE A 247 -25.06 13.63 -13.45
N ASP A 248 -26.04 13.46 -14.33
CA ASP A 248 -27.46 13.46 -13.96
C ASP A 248 -27.80 12.31 -12.99
N ARG A 249 -27.19 11.14 -13.22
CA ARG A 249 -27.31 10.00 -12.31
C ARG A 249 -26.61 10.32 -10.99
N ILE A 250 -25.41 10.86 -11.03
CA ILE A 250 -24.62 11.19 -9.83
C ILE A 250 -25.36 12.18 -8.94
N GLU A 251 -25.96 13.22 -9.51
CA GLU A 251 -26.81 14.18 -8.79
C GLU A 251 -27.99 13.50 -8.10
N ARG A 252 -28.69 12.61 -8.82
CA ARG A 252 -29.82 11.86 -8.27
C ARG A 252 -29.41 10.97 -7.10
N GLU A 253 -28.31 10.22 -7.25
CA GLU A 253 -27.83 9.32 -6.20
C GLU A 253 -27.30 10.11 -5.00
N ALA A 254 -26.63 11.24 -5.22
CA ALA A 254 -26.18 12.14 -4.15
C ALA A 254 -27.35 12.72 -3.36
N PHE A 255 -28.42 13.13 -4.05
CA PHE A 255 -29.63 13.63 -3.39
C PHE A 255 -30.34 12.54 -2.57
N ALA A 256 -30.37 11.32 -3.07
CA ALA A 256 -31.04 10.19 -2.41
C ALA A 256 -30.21 9.56 -1.29
N ASN A 257 -28.88 9.65 -1.34
CA ASN A 257 -27.98 8.95 -0.44
C ASN A 257 -26.90 9.88 0.13
N LYS A 258 -27.09 10.29 1.39
CA LYS A 258 -26.14 11.15 2.11
C LYS A 258 -24.70 10.60 2.11
N ARG A 259 -24.52 9.28 2.20
CA ARG A 259 -23.16 8.70 2.22
C ARG A 259 -22.47 8.80 0.88
N PHE A 260 -23.24 8.72 -0.22
CA PHE A 260 -22.72 8.96 -1.56
C PHE A 260 -22.43 10.46 -1.76
N HIS A 261 -23.29 11.34 -1.26
CA HIS A 261 -23.02 12.79 -1.22
C HIS A 261 -21.73 13.13 -0.45
N ASP A 262 -21.55 12.56 0.74
CA ASP A 262 -20.34 12.76 1.54
C ASP A 262 -19.08 12.21 0.84
N LEU A 263 -19.21 11.12 0.06
CA LEU A 263 -18.10 10.54 -0.72
C LEU A 263 -17.63 11.49 -1.84
N LEU A 264 -18.55 12.21 -2.50
CA LEU A 264 -18.22 13.20 -3.53
C LEU A 264 -17.31 14.32 -3.03
N GLY A 265 -17.35 14.62 -1.72
CA GLY A 265 -16.46 15.61 -1.11
C GLY A 265 -14.97 15.26 -1.16
N GLY A 266 -14.62 13.99 -1.46
CA GLY A 266 -13.23 13.53 -1.62
C GLY A 266 -12.75 13.42 -3.08
N VAL A 267 -13.56 13.82 -4.07
CA VAL A 267 -13.26 13.69 -5.50
C VAL A 267 -12.46 14.90 -6.00
N TRP A 268 -11.39 14.65 -6.75
CA TRP A 268 -10.55 15.66 -7.39
C TRP A 268 -10.86 15.82 -8.87
N TYR A 269 -11.68 16.83 -9.21
CA TYR A 269 -12.14 17.08 -10.59
C TYR A 269 -11.48 18.32 -11.24
N TYR A 270 -10.21 18.59 -10.94
CA TYR A 270 -9.52 19.80 -11.45
C TYR A 270 -9.39 19.86 -12.98
N ARG A 271 -9.41 18.71 -13.66
CA ARG A 271 -9.37 18.60 -15.13
C ARG A 271 -10.75 18.61 -15.81
N ALA A 272 -11.84 18.61 -15.04
CA ALA A 272 -13.19 18.64 -15.61
C ALA A 272 -13.47 19.95 -16.36
N SER A 273 -14.41 19.92 -17.29
CA SER A 273 -14.92 21.11 -17.97
C SER A 273 -15.57 22.07 -16.96
N ASP A 274 -15.66 23.35 -17.30
CA ASP A 274 -16.25 24.37 -16.42
C ASP A 274 -17.72 24.06 -16.09
N GLU A 275 -18.46 23.49 -17.06
CA GLU A 275 -19.84 23.06 -16.85
C GLU A 275 -19.93 21.92 -15.81
N LEU A 276 -19.11 20.88 -15.96
CA LEU A 276 -19.11 19.75 -15.03
C LEU A 276 -18.65 20.19 -13.64
N LYS A 277 -17.64 21.07 -13.56
CA LYS A 277 -17.20 21.69 -12.30
C LYS A 277 -18.32 22.45 -11.60
N ALA A 278 -19.05 23.30 -12.32
CA ALA A 278 -20.13 24.09 -11.74
C ALA A 278 -21.23 23.19 -11.14
N ARG A 279 -21.56 22.07 -11.80
CA ARG A 279 -22.53 21.09 -11.29
C ARG A 279 -22.02 20.37 -10.04
N LEU A 280 -20.76 19.91 -10.06
CA LEU A 280 -20.15 19.25 -8.91
C LEU A 280 -19.99 20.20 -7.71
N ASP A 281 -19.58 21.45 -7.95
CA ASP A 281 -19.47 22.46 -6.90
C ASP A 281 -20.84 22.78 -6.28
N ALA A 282 -21.91 22.83 -7.09
CA ALA A 282 -23.27 23.02 -6.60
C ALA A 282 -23.76 21.83 -5.75
N LEU A 283 -23.29 20.60 -6.05
CA LEU A 283 -23.60 19.41 -5.26
C LEU A 283 -22.82 19.36 -3.96
N VAL A 284 -21.51 19.55 -4.00
CA VAL A 284 -20.61 19.37 -2.86
C VAL A 284 -20.68 20.56 -1.90
N GLY A 285 -20.87 21.78 -2.41
CA GLY A 285 -20.87 23.00 -1.60
C GLY A 285 -19.62 23.08 -0.71
N ASP A 286 -19.81 23.35 0.58
CA ASP A 286 -18.72 23.44 1.57
C ASP A 286 -18.18 22.08 2.05
N ASN A 287 -18.69 20.94 1.56
CA ASN A 287 -18.24 19.60 1.99
C ASN A 287 -16.92 19.12 1.35
N LYS A 288 -16.17 20.01 0.69
CA LYS A 288 -14.88 19.67 0.09
C LYS A 288 -13.85 19.39 1.19
N ARG A 289 -13.27 18.18 1.20
CA ARG A 289 -12.28 17.75 2.20
C ARG A 289 -10.85 17.92 1.71
#